data_AF-A0A388P884-F1
#
_entry.id   AF-A0A388P884-F1
#
_cell.length_a   1.000
_cell.length_b   1.000
_cell.length_c   1.000
_cell.angle_alpha   90.00
_cell.angle_beta   90.00
_cell.angle_gamma   90.00
#
_symmetry.space_group_name_H-M   'P 1'
#
loop_
_entity.id
_entity.type
_entity.pdbx_description
1 polymer ?
#
loop_
_entity_poly.entity_id
_entity_poly.type
_entity_poly.pdbx_seq_one_letter_code
_entity_poly.pdbx_strand_id
1 'polypeptide(L)'
;MNVPEKHELFQTLCRIGFKEIEIGFPSASDTEFAFARELIEKDLIPEDVSVQVLVQAREHLIRRTIDSLKGARRAIVHLYTPTNPAQRENRL
;
A
#
# COMPACT_ATOMS: atom_id res chain seq x y z
N MET A 1 6.40 12.42 3.06
CA MET A 1 6.11 12.90 1.70
C MET A 1 4.70 13.44 1.67
N ASN A 2 4.52 14.62 1.11
CA ASN A 2 3.19 15.12 0.76
C ASN A 2 2.64 14.34 -0.45
N VAL A 3 1.35 14.55 -0.78
CA VAL A 3 0.70 13.84 -1.90
C VAL A 3 1.39 14.10 -3.25
N PRO A 4 1.77 15.35 -3.62
CA PRO A 4 2.52 15.62 -4.84
C PRO A 4 3.85 14.84 -4.96
N GLU A 5 4.66 14.81 -3.90
CA GLU A 5 5.93 14.05 -3.87
C GLU A 5 5.70 12.55 -4.07
N LYS A 6 4.60 12.01 -3.51
CA LYS A 6 4.24 10.60 -3.72
C LYS A 6 3.87 10.31 -5.17
N HIS A 7 3.13 11.21 -5.84
CA HIS A 7 2.83 11.09 -7.26
C HIS A 7 4.09 11.12 -8.11
N GLU A 8 4.99 12.07 -7.85
CA GLU A 8 6.26 12.18 -8.57
C GLU A 8 7.11 10.91 -8.42
N LEU A 9 7.21 10.38 -7.19
CA LEU A 9 7.92 9.14 -6.93
C LEU A 9 7.29 7.95 -7.67
N PHE A 10 5.98 7.77 -7.57
CA PHE A 10 5.27 6.67 -8.24
C PHE A 10 5.46 6.71 -9.75
N GLN A 11 5.27 7.88 -10.37
CA GLN A 11 5.47 8.04 -11.82
C GLN A 11 6.93 7.81 -12.22
N THR A 12 7.89 8.26 -11.39
CA THR A 12 9.31 8.04 -11.63
C THR A 12 9.64 6.55 -11.61
N LEU A 13 9.13 5.79 -10.63
CA LEU A 13 9.32 4.34 -10.55
C LEU A 13 8.69 3.61 -11.75
N CYS A 14 7.51 4.03 -12.18
CA CYS A 14 6.88 3.50 -13.39
C CYS A 14 7.74 3.76 -14.63
N ARG A 15 8.29 4.97 -14.79
CA ARG A 15 9.16 5.35 -15.91
C ARG A 15 10.48 4.58 -15.92
N ILE A 16 11.04 4.26 -14.76
CA ILE A 16 12.23 3.40 -14.64
C ILE A 16 11.92 1.97 -15.07
N GLY A 17 10.68 1.50 -14.87
CA GLY A 17 10.22 0.19 -15.29
C GLY A 17 9.93 -0.79 -14.15
N PHE A 18 9.81 -0.31 -12.91
CA PHE A 18 9.36 -1.15 -11.80
C PHE A 18 7.92 -1.63 -12.04
N LYS A 19 7.66 -2.92 -11.77
CA LYS A 19 6.36 -3.56 -12.00
C LYS A 19 5.60 -3.91 -10.71
N GLU A 20 6.27 -3.84 -9.57
CA GLU A 20 5.66 -3.99 -8.25
C GLU A 20 6.12 -2.80 -7.40
N ILE A 21 5.16 -2.00 -6.92
CA ILE A 21 5.46 -0.74 -6.23
C ILE A 21 4.64 -0.65 -4.95
N GLU A 22 5.32 -0.60 -3.79
CA GLU A 22 4.65 -0.36 -2.50
C GLU A 22 4.28 1.11 -2.36
N ILE A 23 2.97 1.38 -2.26
CA ILE A 23 2.41 2.75 -2.27
C ILE A 23 2.05 3.27 -0.87
N GLY A 24 2.07 2.39 0.16
CA GLY A 24 1.94 2.78 1.56
C GLY A 24 1.26 1.74 2.46
N PHE A 25 0.85 2.21 3.63
CA PHE A 25 0.12 1.49 4.69
C PHE A 25 -1.26 2.17 4.93
N PRO A 26 -2.24 1.93 4.04
CA PRO A 26 -3.49 2.69 3.98
C PRO A 26 -4.41 2.50 5.19
N SER A 27 -4.28 1.40 5.93
CA SER A 27 -5.05 1.21 7.17
C SER A 27 -4.48 1.93 8.38
N ALA A 28 -3.23 2.42 8.31
CA ALA A 28 -2.59 3.19 9.38
C ALA A 28 -2.55 4.71 9.11
N SER A 29 -2.91 5.17 7.91
CA SER A 29 -2.83 6.58 7.52
C SER A 29 -3.90 6.97 6.50
N ASP A 30 -4.70 7.99 6.82
CA ASP A 30 -5.72 8.54 5.91
C ASP A 30 -5.11 9.12 4.62
N THR A 31 -3.93 9.74 4.71
CA THR A 31 -3.22 10.27 3.53
C THR A 31 -2.80 9.15 2.59
N GLU A 32 -2.38 8.00 3.12
CA GLU A 32 -1.99 6.85 2.30
C GLU A 32 -3.20 6.12 1.73
N PHE A 33 -4.30 6.07 2.50
CA PHE A 33 -5.58 5.60 2.00
C PHE A 33 -6.04 6.45 0.81
N ALA A 34 -6.05 7.78 0.97
CA ALA A 34 -6.45 8.71 -0.08
C ALA A 34 -5.57 8.60 -1.33
N PHE A 35 -4.24 8.44 -1.16
CA PHE A 35 -3.33 8.22 -2.27
C PHE A 35 -3.64 6.93 -3.04
N ALA A 36 -3.88 5.82 -2.34
CA ALA A 36 -4.28 4.56 -2.98
C ALA A 36 -5.61 4.70 -3.74
N ARG A 37 -6.60 5.37 -3.15
CA ARG A 37 -7.89 5.66 -3.82
C ARG A 37 -7.69 6.49 -5.06
N GLU A 38 -6.91 7.56 -4.98
CA GLU A 38 -6.66 8.46 -6.10
C GLU A 38 -6.00 7.73 -7.28
N LEU A 39 -4.98 6.91 -7.02
CA LEU A 39 -4.32 6.11 -8.07
C LEU A 39 -5.30 5.18 -8.80
N ILE A 40 -6.22 4.55 -8.07
CA ILE A 40 -7.19 3.60 -8.63
C ILE A 40 -8.34 4.32 -9.34
N GLU A 41 -8.96 5.31 -8.69
CA GLU A 41 -10.15 5.98 -9.19
C GLU A 41 -9.86 6.86 -10.41
N LYS A 42 -8.63 7.37 -10.52
CA LYS A 42 -8.17 8.15 -11.68
C LYS A 42 -7.43 7.29 -12.73
N ASP A 43 -7.43 5.97 -12.59
CA ASP A 43 -6.78 5.02 -13.50
C ASP A 43 -5.30 5.37 -13.80
N LEU A 44 -4.56 5.73 -12.76
CA LEU A 44 -3.17 6.18 -12.88
C LEU A 44 -2.15 5.04 -12.80
N ILE A 45 -2.60 3.82 -12.56
CA ILE A 45 -1.75 2.63 -12.43
C ILE A 45 -1.58 2.02 -13.83
N PRO A 46 -0.36 1.98 -14.41
CA PRO A 46 -0.15 1.34 -15.70
C PRO A 46 -0.57 -0.13 -15.70
N GLU A 47 -1.01 -0.63 -16.86
CA GLU A 47 -1.62 -1.97 -16.96
C GLU A 47 -0.71 -3.13 -16.50
N ASP A 48 0.60 -2.94 -16.62
CA ASP A 48 1.64 -3.91 -16.28
C ASP A 48 2.25 -3.71 -14.88
N VAL A 49 1.73 -2.76 -14.10
CA VAL A 49 2.16 -2.48 -12.73
C VAL A 49 1.17 -3.03 -11.71
N SER A 50 1.69 -3.69 -10.67
CA SER A 50 0.95 -4.09 -9.47
C SER A 50 1.29 -3.16 -8.32
N VAL A 51 0.27 -2.55 -7.73
CA VAL A 51 0.45 -1.78 -6.48
C VAL A 51 0.51 -2.72 -5.28
N GLN A 52 1.40 -2.44 -4.35
CA GLN A 52 1.55 -3.16 -3.08
C GLN A 52 1.17 -2.25 -1.91
N VAL A 53 0.49 -2.81 -0.91
CA VAL A 53 0.16 -2.12 0.33
C VAL A 53 0.55 -2.95 1.54
N LEU A 54 1.11 -2.29 2.56
CA LEU A 54 1.51 -2.92 3.81
C LEU A 54 0.34 -2.96 4.79
N VAL A 55 0.24 -4.05 5.56
CA VAL A 55 -0.77 -4.18 6.62
C VAL A 55 -0.32 -5.09 7.77
N GLN A 56 -0.66 -4.69 8.99
CA GLN A 56 -0.51 -5.54 10.18
C GLN A 56 -1.58 -6.64 10.21
N ALA A 57 -1.25 -7.80 10.79
CA ALA A 57 -2.18 -8.90 10.98
C ALA A 57 -3.25 -8.65 12.06
N ARG A 58 -4.10 -7.63 11.85
CA ARG A 58 -5.28 -7.30 12.66
C ARG A 58 -6.48 -7.15 11.74
N GLU A 59 -7.59 -7.80 12.06
CA GLU A 59 -8.75 -7.91 11.17
C GLU A 59 -9.27 -6.55 10.66
N HIS A 60 -9.49 -5.58 11.54
CA HIS A 60 -9.99 -4.26 11.16
C HIS A 60 -9.02 -3.49 10.24
N LEU A 61 -7.71 -3.69 10.40
CA LEU A 61 -6.70 -3.10 9.53
C LEU A 61 -6.69 -3.79 8.17
N ILE A 62 -6.80 -5.13 8.15
CA ILE A 62 -6.91 -5.89 6.89
C ILE A 62 -8.15 -5.43 6.12
N ARG A 63 -9.32 -5.34 6.75
CA ARG A 63 -10.56 -4.87 6.12
C ARG A 63 -10.37 -3.49 5.49
N ARG A 64 -9.83 -2.54 6.26
CA ARG A 64 -9.56 -1.19 5.76
C ARG A 64 -8.52 -1.17 4.63
N THR A 65 -7.49 -1.99 4.68
CA THR A 65 -6.51 -2.12 3.59
C THR A 65 -7.19 -2.65 2.32
N ILE A 66 -8.05 -3.68 2.43
CA ILE A 66 -8.82 -4.19 1.29
C ILE A 66 -9.76 -3.11 0.73
N ASP A 67 -10.41 -2.32 1.59
CA ASP A 67 -11.26 -1.21 1.16
C ASP A 67 -10.49 -0.17 0.33
N SER A 68 -9.23 0.09 0.69
CA SER A 68 -8.38 1.02 -0.06
C SER A 68 -8.10 0.55 -1.50
N LEU A 69 -8.07 -0.77 -1.72
CA LEU A 69 -7.74 -1.40 -3.00
C LEU A 69 -8.95 -1.67 -3.91
N LYS A 70 -10.18 -1.35 -3.49
CA LYS A 70 -11.39 -1.62 -4.28
C LYS A 70 -11.30 -0.98 -5.68
N GLY A 71 -11.44 -1.80 -6.72
CA GLY A 71 -11.35 -1.38 -8.12
C GLY A 71 -9.95 -1.51 -8.74
N ALA A 72 -8.92 -1.83 -7.96
CA ALA A 72 -7.61 -2.14 -8.51
C ALA A 72 -7.68 -3.40 -9.38
N ARG A 73 -7.10 -3.34 -10.59
CA ARG A 73 -7.02 -4.49 -11.51
C ARG A 73 -6.18 -5.64 -10.93
N ARG A 74 -5.09 -5.29 -10.27
CA ARG A 74 -4.16 -6.20 -9.58
C ARG A 74 -3.53 -5.48 -8.39
N ALA A 75 -3.35 -6.17 -7.28
CA ALA A 75 -2.71 -5.61 -6.09
C ALA A 75 -2.05 -6.70 -5.24
N ILE A 76 -1.01 -6.33 -4.50
CA ILE A 76 -0.30 -7.17 -3.54
C ILE A 76 -0.63 -6.67 -2.12
N VAL A 77 -1.11 -7.56 -1.27
CA VAL A 77 -1.32 -7.28 0.15
C VAL A 77 -0.14 -7.83 0.94
N HIS A 78 0.77 -6.95 1.34
CA HIS A 78 1.93 -7.29 2.14
C HIS A 78 1.54 -7.33 3.62
N LEU A 79 1.11 -8.51 4.07
CA LEU A 79 0.76 -8.77 5.47
C LEU A 79 2.02 -9.06 6.28
N TYR A 80 2.18 -8.42 7.44
CA TYR A 80 3.30 -8.72 8.33
C TYR A 80 2.91 -8.94 9.80
N THR A 81 3.75 -9.70 10.48
CA THR A 81 3.79 -9.81 11.95
C THR A 81 5.24 -9.98 12.39
N PRO A 82 5.73 -9.19 13.35
CA PRO A 82 7.07 -9.39 13.91
C PRO A 82 7.20 -10.76 14.57
N THR A 83 8.32 -11.46 14.29
CA THR A 83 8.58 -12.83 14.77
C THR A 83 9.87 -12.96 15.58
N ASN A 84 10.62 -11.88 15.82
CA ASN A 84 11.87 -11.94 16.58
C ASN A 84 11.63 -12.31 18.07
N PRO A 85 12.62 -12.91 18.77
CA PRO A 85 12.45 -13.37 20.16
C PRO A 85 11.93 -12.30 21.12
N ALA A 86 12.55 -11.11 21.09
CA ALA A 86 12.17 -10.00 21.96
C ALA A 86 10.69 -9.61 21.80
N GLN A 87 10.15 -9.62 20.58
CA GLN A 87 8.74 -9.31 20.33
C GLN A 87 7.78 -10.49 20.60
N ARG A 88 8.25 -11.74 20.58
CA ARG A 88 7.42 -12.87 21.00
C ARG A 88 7.28 -12.94 22.52
N GLU A 89 8.36 -12.61 23.24
CA GLU A 89 8.43 -12.71 24.70
C GLU A 89 7.83 -11.50 25.41
N ASN A 90 7.94 -10.29 24.84
CA ASN A 90 7.55 -9.03 25.49
C ASN A 90 6.28 -8.38 24.92
N ARG A 91 5.45 -9.14 24.19
CA ARG A 91 4.14 -8.63 23.73
C ARG A 91 3.18 -8.53 24.92
N LEU A 92 3.18 -7.37 25.58
CA LEU A 92 1.99 -6.82 26.25
C LEU A 92 0.93 -6.48 25.19
#